data_AF-A0AAU4TQH0-F1
#
_entry.id   AF-A0AAU4TQH0-F1
#
_cell.length_a   1.000
_cell.length_b   1.000
_cell.length_c   1.000
_cell.angle_alpha   90.00
_cell.angle_beta   90.00
_cell.angle_gamma   90.00
#
_symmetry.space_group_name_H-M   'P 1'
#
loop_
_entity.id
_entity.type
_entity.pdbx_description
1 polymer ?
#
loop_
_entity_poly.entity_id
_entity_poly.type
_entity_poly.pdbx_seq_one_letter_code
_entity_poly.pdbx_strand_id
1 'polypeptide(L)'
;MSGGTDIDDPAALNRAGTGARETASQTRSAGAHPVDETRSASRDFGGANWEGGLGGALSGLAGTWSSQVSALAAKCDSLAGQCGGSGLLYQNTEAANTQTMRSMSAGSSPFG
;
A
#
# COMPACT_ATOMS: atom_id res chain seq x y z
N MET A 1 -9.26 31.58 -12.09
CA MET A 1 -9.92 30.28 -11.78
C MET A 1 -9.05 29.19 -12.38
N SER A 2 -8.20 28.54 -11.59
CA SER A 2 -7.44 27.37 -12.04
C SER A 2 -8.38 26.18 -12.08
N GLY A 3 -8.84 25.81 -13.28
CA GLY A 3 -9.60 24.59 -13.55
C GLY A 3 -8.70 23.38 -13.82
N GLY A 4 -7.47 23.38 -13.30
CA GLY A 4 -6.60 22.21 -13.31
C GLY A 4 -6.97 21.35 -12.11
N THR A 5 -7.41 20.13 -12.35
CA THR A 5 -7.40 19.07 -11.33
C THR A 5 -6.01 19.05 -10.69
N ASP A 6 -5.94 19.23 -9.36
CA ASP A 6 -4.75 19.45 -8.50
C ASP A 6 -3.75 18.26 -8.45
N ILE A 7 -3.72 17.45 -9.51
CA ILE A 7 -2.86 16.29 -9.70
C ILE A 7 -2.04 16.58 -10.96
N ASP A 8 -0.84 17.10 -10.76
CA ASP A 8 0.11 17.43 -11.84
C ASP A 8 0.69 16.18 -12.54
N ASP A 9 0.70 15.01 -11.88
CA ASP A 9 1.21 13.75 -12.45
C ASP A 9 0.41 12.52 -11.97
N PRO A 10 -0.60 12.07 -12.74
CA PRO A 10 -1.34 10.83 -12.48
C PRO A 10 -0.47 9.56 -12.59
N ALA A 11 0.61 9.62 -13.37
CA ALA A 11 1.56 8.51 -13.47
C ALA A 11 2.41 8.40 -12.18
N ALA A 12 2.65 9.50 -11.46
CA ALA A 12 3.23 9.46 -10.11
C ALA A 12 2.31 8.73 -9.13
N LEU A 13 0.99 8.91 -9.20
CA LEU A 13 0.04 8.17 -8.35
C LEU A 13 0.08 6.67 -8.65
N ASN A 14 0.09 6.27 -9.92
CA ASN A 14 0.23 4.84 -10.28
C ASN A 14 1.56 4.24 -9.83
N ARG A 15 2.67 4.99 -9.97
CA ARG A 15 3.99 4.59 -9.46
C ARG A 15 3.99 4.45 -7.93
N ALA A 16 3.40 5.41 -7.21
CA ALA A 16 3.27 5.36 -5.76
C ALA A 16 2.42 4.16 -5.32
N GLY A 17 1.32 3.87 -6.01
CA GLY A 17 0.50 2.70 -5.70
C GLY A 17 1.22 1.38 -5.94
N THR A 18 2.02 1.29 -7.00
CA THR A 18 2.85 0.12 -7.29
C THR A 18 3.93 -0.07 -6.23
N GLY A 19 4.68 0.99 -5.91
CA GLY A 19 5.72 0.96 -4.87
C GLY A 19 5.16 0.64 -3.48
N ALA A 20 3.95 1.07 -3.16
CA ALA A 20 3.28 0.73 -1.91
C ALA A 20 2.94 -0.78 -1.83
N ARG A 21 2.48 -1.41 -2.92
CA ARG A 21 2.27 -2.87 -2.96
C ARG A 21 3.55 -3.67 -2.83
N GLU A 22 4.62 -3.21 -3.48
CA GLU A 22 5.94 -3.82 -3.36
C GLU A 22 6.44 -3.74 -1.91
N THR A 23 6.31 -2.56 -1.29
CA THR A 23 6.66 -2.35 0.12
C THR A 23 5.83 -3.24 1.05
N ALA A 24 4.53 -3.41 0.80
CA ALA A 24 3.68 -4.32 1.57
C ALA A 24 4.18 -5.77 1.49
N SER A 25 4.57 -6.21 0.29
CA SER A 25 5.04 -7.57 0.03
C SER A 25 6.43 -7.82 0.63
N GLN A 26 7.33 -6.85 0.52
CA GLN A 26 8.64 -6.87 1.17
C GLN A 26 8.49 -6.87 2.70
N THR A 27 7.58 -6.06 3.24
CA THR A 27 7.29 -6.02 4.68
C THR A 27 6.85 -7.39 5.21
N ARG A 28 5.94 -8.06 4.50
CA ARG A 28 5.51 -9.43 4.85
C ARG A 28 6.67 -10.43 4.81
N SER A 29 7.48 -10.38 3.75
CA SER A 29 8.55 -11.34 3.52
C SER A 29 9.71 -11.15 4.51
N ALA A 30 10.18 -9.91 4.68
CA ALA A 30 11.24 -9.57 5.61
C ALA A 30 10.78 -9.72 7.07
N GLY A 31 9.51 -9.41 7.35
CA GLY A 31 8.93 -9.54 8.68
C GLY A 31 8.72 -10.98 9.14
N ALA A 32 8.67 -11.97 8.24
CA ALA A 32 8.47 -13.37 8.59
C ALA A 32 9.72 -13.99 9.26
N HIS A 33 10.92 -13.68 8.77
CA HIS A 33 12.17 -14.24 9.27
C HIS A 33 12.38 -14.04 10.78
N PRO A 34 12.25 -12.82 11.33
CA PRO A 34 12.38 -12.61 12.77
C PRO A 34 11.34 -13.37 13.60
N VAL A 35 10.13 -13.62 13.06
CA VAL A 35 9.09 -14.40 13.78
C VAL A 35 9.53 -15.84 13.95
N ASP A 36 10.05 -16.47 12.89
CA ASP A 36 10.42 -17.88 12.92
C ASP A 36 11.63 -18.12 13.83
N GLU A 37 12.64 -17.25 13.76
CA GLU A 37 13.79 -17.29 14.66
C GLU A 37 13.39 -17.08 16.11
N THR A 38 12.55 -16.07 16.39
CA THR A 38 12.07 -15.77 17.75
C THR A 38 11.19 -16.89 18.31
N ARG A 39 10.36 -17.53 17.47
CA ARG A 39 9.57 -18.71 17.87
C ARG A 39 10.45 -19.92 18.12
N SER A 40 11.52 -20.10 17.34
CA SER A 40 12.48 -21.17 17.59
C SER A 40 13.16 -20.97 18.95
N ALA A 41 13.72 -19.77 19.18
CA ALA A 41 14.33 -19.41 20.46
C ALA A 41 13.34 -19.55 21.63
N SER A 42 12.07 -19.14 21.44
CA SER A 42 11.03 -19.29 22.45
C SER A 42 10.84 -20.75 22.89
N ARG A 43 10.91 -21.72 21.95
CA ARG A 43 10.83 -23.15 22.27
C ARG A 43 12.07 -23.63 23.03
N ASP A 44 13.25 -23.22 22.59
CA ASP A 44 14.53 -23.60 23.22
C ASP A 44 14.63 -23.07 24.65
N PHE A 45 14.10 -21.87 24.90
CA PHE A 45 14.06 -21.23 26.21
C PHE A 45 12.77 -21.50 27.01
N GLY A 46 11.86 -22.32 26.49
CA GLY A 46 10.62 -22.71 27.17
C GLY A 46 10.80 -23.79 28.24
N GLY A 47 11.98 -24.42 28.29
CA GLY A 47 12.31 -25.49 29.23
C GLY A 47 12.75 -25.04 30.63
N ALA A 48 13.06 -26.03 31.47
CA ALA A 48 13.32 -25.89 32.92
C ALA A 48 14.42 -24.89 33.32
N ASN A 49 15.34 -24.56 32.40
CA ASN A 49 16.47 -23.67 32.68
C ASN A 49 16.06 -22.19 32.88
N TRP A 50 14.85 -21.80 32.48
CA TRP A 50 14.38 -20.41 32.54
C TRP A 50 12.98 -20.27 33.14
N GLU A 51 12.51 -21.28 33.88
CA GLU A 51 11.14 -21.36 34.43
C GLU A 51 10.04 -21.13 33.37
N GLY A 52 10.36 -21.29 32.08
CA GLY A 52 9.48 -20.97 30.95
C GLY A 52 9.21 -19.47 30.72
N GLY A 53 9.67 -18.58 31.60
CA GLY A 53 9.41 -17.14 31.52
C GLY A 53 10.03 -16.47 30.28
N LEU A 54 11.27 -16.82 29.95
CA LEU A 54 11.95 -16.33 28.75
C LEU A 54 11.28 -16.83 27.47
N GLY A 55 10.87 -18.11 27.43
CA GLY A 55 10.09 -18.67 26.33
C GLY A 55 8.77 -17.92 26.11
N GLY A 56 8.03 -17.63 27.18
CA GLY A 56 6.79 -16.84 27.12
C GLY A 56 7.00 -15.41 26.61
N ALA A 57 8.04 -14.72 27.09
CA ALA A 57 8.39 -13.37 26.64
C ALA A 57 8.73 -13.34 25.14
N LEU A 58 9.54 -14.29 24.66
CA LEU A 58 9.89 -14.41 23.24
C LEU A 58 8.67 -14.73 22.37
N SER A 59 7.76 -15.60 22.84
CA SER A 59 6.50 -15.88 22.13
C SER A 59 5.63 -14.62 22.03
N GLY A 60 5.52 -13.84 23.11
CA GLY A 60 4.79 -12.57 23.13
C GLY A 60 5.42 -11.52 22.20
N LEU A 61 6.75 -11.45 22.15
CA LEU A 61 7.49 -10.59 21.24
C LEU A 61 7.22 -10.98 19.78
N ALA A 62 7.30 -12.26 19.44
CA ALA A 62 7.03 -12.76 18.09
C ALA A 62 5.58 -12.45 17.66
N GLY A 63 4.61 -12.59 18.57
CA GLY A 63 3.21 -12.23 18.32
C GLY A 63 3.02 -10.74 18.06
N THR A 64 3.63 -9.89 18.90
CA THR A 64 3.56 -8.43 18.76
C THR A 64 4.19 -7.97 17.44
N TRP A 65 5.37 -8.50 17.11
CA TRP A 65 6.05 -8.22 15.85
C TRP A 65 5.19 -8.64 14.65
N SER A 66 4.65 -9.86 14.65
CA SER A 66 3.77 -10.35 13.58
C SER A 66 2.54 -9.44 13.38
N SER A 67 1.97 -8.93 14.47
CA SER A 67 0.86 -7.97 14.41
C SER A 67 1.28 -6.65 13.77
N GLN A 68 2.42 -6.10 14.17
CA GLN A 68 2.95 -4.84 13.63
C GLN A 68 3.31 -4.95 12.13
N VAL A 69 3.96 -6.05 11.73
CA VAL A 69 4.26 -6.34 10.31
C VAL A 69 2.97 -6.41 9.49
N SER A 70 1.96 -7.10 10.00
CA SER A 70 0.66 -7.22 9.32
C SER A 70 -0.05 -5.86 9.21
N ALA A 71 -0.02 -5.05 10.27
CA ALA A 71 -0.59 -3.72 10.27
C ALA A 71 0.12 -2.77 9.30
N LEU A 72 1.46 -2.84 9.21
CA LEU A 72 2.23 -2.03 8.26
C LEU A 72 1.91 -2.44 6.82
N ALA A 73 1.90 -3.74 6.52
CA ALA A 73 1.55 -4.25 5.21
C ALA A 73 0.12 -3.83 4.79
N ALA A 74 -0.85 -3.90 5.71
CA ALA A 74 -2.22 -3.45 5.46
C ALA A 74 -2.31 -1.94 5.17
N LYS A 75 -1.51 -1.12 5.86
CA LYS A 75 -1.43 0.33 5.59
C LYS A 75 -0.85 0.60 4.19
N CYS A 76 0.20 -0.13 3.80
CA CYS A 76 0.77 -0.04 2.46
C CYS A 76 -0.22 -0.48 1.38
N ASP A 77 -0.97 -1.57 1.59
CA ASP A 77 -2.02 -2.02 0.66
C ASP A 77 -3.17 -0.99 0.55
N SER A 78 -3.56 -0.37 1.67
CA SER A 78 -4.54 0.72 1.68
C SER A 78 -4.07 1.95 0.90
N LEU A 79 -2.82 2.37 1.12
CA LEU A 79 -2.19 3.45 0.35
C LEU A 79 -2.17 3.12 -1.15
N ALA A 80 -1.82 1.89 -1.51
CA ALA A 80 -1.84 1.46 -2.89
C ALA A 80 -3.24 1.53 -3.52
N GLY A 81 -4.26 1.11 -2.77
CA GLY A 81 -5.66 1.21 -3.20
C GLY A 81 -6.10 2.65 -3.43
N GLN A 82 -5.74 3.57 -2.53
CA GLN A 82 -6.05 5.00 -2.66
C GLN A 82 -5.33 5.62 -3.86
N CYS A 83 -4.04 5.35 -4.04
CA CYS A 83 -3.27 5.85 -5.18
C CYS A 83 -3.81 5.32 -6.52
N GLY A 84 -4.11 4.02 -6.60
CA GLY A 84 -4.69 3.42 -7.81
C GLY A 84 -6.10 3.93 -8.11
N GLY A 85 -6.95 4.06 -7.10
CA GLY A 85 -8.30 4.61 -7.24
C GLY A 85 -8.29 6.05 -7.72
N SER A 86 -7.46 6.90 -7.12
CA SER A 86 -7.30 8.30 -7.53
C SER A 86 -6.74 8.43 -8.95
N GLY A 87 -5.76 7.61 -9.33
CA GLY A 87 -5.23 7.59 -10.70
C GLY A 87 -6.28 7.22 -11.75
N LEU A 88 -7.13 6.23 -11.44
CA LEU A 88 -8.18 5.78 -12.36
C LEU A 88 -9.31 6.83 -12.50
N LEU A 89 -9.69 7.49 -11.41
CA LEU A 89 -10.66 8.59 -11.41
C LEU A 89 -10.16 9.77 -12.26
N TYR A 90 -8.87 10.11 -12.16
CA TYR A 90 -8.27 11.15 -12.98
C TYR A 90 -8.33 10.81 -14.47
N GLN A 91 -7.87 9.62 -14.87
CA GLN A 91 -7.89 9.19 -16.27
C GLN A 91 -9.31 9.20 -16.87
N ASN A 92 -10.30 8.73 -16.10
CA ASN A 92 -11.70 8.77 -16.52
C ASN A 92 -12.21 10.19 -16.71
N THR A 93 -11.84 11.10 -15.80
CA THR A 93 -12.23 12.52 -15.86
C THR A 93 -11.58 13.22 -17.06
N GLU A 94 -10.29 12.97 -17.30
CA GLU A 94 -9.56 13.53 -18.44
C GLU A 94 -10.10 12.99 -19.79
N ALA A 95 -10.44 11.71 -19.87
CA ALA A 95 -11.07 11.11 -21.04
C ALA A 95 -12.44 11.74 -21.34
N ALA A 96 -13.28 11.91 -20.31
CA ALA A 96 -14.59 12.57 -20.44
C ALA A 96 -14.46 14.04 -20.85
N ASN A 97 -13.51 14.78 -20.26
CA ASN A 97 -13.22 16.17 -20.63
C ASN A 97 -12.71 16.27 -22.07
N THR A 98 -11.81 15.38 -22.48
CA THR A 98 -11.30 15.35 -23.86
C THR A 98 -12.41 15.06 -24.87
N GLN A 99 -13.30 14.12 -24.56
CA GLN A 99 -14.45 13.80 -25.40
C GLN A 99 -15.43 14.98 -25.50
N THR A 100 -15.67 15.68 -24.39
CA THR A 100 -16.52 16.88 -24.34
C THR A 100 -15.90 18.02 -25.14
N MET A 101 -14.59 18.26 -25.00
CA MET A 101 -13.91 19.28 -25.80
C MET A 101 -13.96 18.93 -27.30
N ARG A 102 -13.72 17.67 -27.67
CA ARG A 102 -13.82 17.23 -29.07
C ARG A 102 -15.22 17.44 -29.64
N SER A 103 -16.28 17.14 -28.88
CA SER A 103 -17.65 17.36 -29.34
C SER A 103 -18.00 18.84 -29.47
N MET A 104 -17.49 19.70 -28.58
CA MET A 104 -17.65 21.16 -28.68
C MET A 104 -16.87 21.77 -29.85
N SER A 105 -15.63 21.32 -30.09
CA SER A 105 -14.80 21.74 -31.23
C SER A 105 -15.38 21.26 -32.56
N ALA A 106 -16.01 20.09 -32.61
CA ALA A 106 -16.71 19.60 -33.79
C ALA A 106 -18.07 20.30 -34.02
N GLY A 107 -18.68 20.86 -32.97
CA GLY A 107 -19.99 21.51 -33.01
C GLY A 107 -19.98 22.99 -33.37
N SER A 108 -18.81 23.64 -33.48
CA SER A 108 -18.70 25.06 -33.85
C SER A 108 -17.85 25.27 -35.10
N SER A 109 -18.46 25.09 -36.27
CA SER A 109 -18.17 26.01 -37.37
C SER A 109 -19.49 26.63 -37.86
N PRO A 110 -19.80 27.89 -37.50
CA PRO A 110 -20.87 28.65 -38.14
C PRO A 110 -20.53 29.05 -39.59
N PHE A 111 -19.33 28.70 -40.06
CA PHE A 111 -18.86 28.86 -41.42
C PHE A 111 -18.37 27.48 -41.91
N GLY A 112 -19.26 26.68 -42.49
CA GLY A 112 -18.81 25.52 -43.28
C GLY A 112 -17.79 25.90 -44.33
#